data_AF-A0A3D3NX96-F1
#
_entry.id   AF-A0A3D3NX96-F1
#
_cell.length_a   1.000
_cell.length_b   1.000
_cell.length_c   1.000
_cell.angle_alpha   90.00
_cell.angle_beta   90.00
_cell.angle_gamma   90.00
#
_symmetry.space_group_name_H-M   'P 1'
#
loop_
_entity.id
_entity.type
_entity.pdbx_description
1 polymer ?
#
loop_
_entity_poly.entity_id
_entity_poly.type
_entity_poly.pdbx_seq_one_letter_code
_entity_poly.pdbx_strand_id
1 'polypeptide(L)' 'DGTCVRDYIHVCDLASAHEKALAHLRGGGDTTAVNLGTGRGFSVKEILRAAEQVTGVSIPVTYGPRRAGDPAELV' A
#
# COMPACT_ATOMS: atom_id res chain seq x y z
N ASP A 1 -8.48 13.52 -3.06
CA ASP A 1 -9.49 13.76 -4.12
C ASP A 1 -10.89 13.20 -3.79
N GLY A 2 -11.20 13.09 -2.49
CA GLY A 2 -12.46 12.54 -1.97
C GLY A 2 -12.51 11.01 -1.83
N THR A 3 -11.52 10.27 -2.36
CA THR A 3 -11.44 8.81 -2.21
C THR A 3 -10.43 8.38 -1.14
N CYS A 4 -10.52 7.14 -0.66
CA CYS A 4 -9.65 6.62 0.39
C CYS A 4 -8.18 6.69 -0.02
N VAL A 5 -7.31 7.06 0.92
CA VAL A 5 -5.86 7.14 0.75
C VAL A 5 -5.19 6.00 1.51
N ARG A 6 -4.33 5.23 0.84
CA ARG A 6 -3.60 4.09 1.43
C ARG A 6 -2.13 4.15 1.05
N ASP A 7 -1.25 3.72 1.94
CA ASP A 7 0.15 3.42 1.61
C ASP A 7 0.23 2.04 0.91
N TYR A 8 0.70 2.04 -0.34
CA TYR A 8 0.86 0.83 -1.14
C TYR A 8 2.35 0.50 -1.27
N ILE A 9 2.76 -0.65 -0.77
CA ILE A 9 4.12 -1.18 -0.91
C ILE A 9 4.18 -2.25 -2.01
N HIS A 10 5.22 -2.24 -2.83
CA HIS A 10 5.42 -3.27 -3.84
C HIS A 10 5.72 -4.62 -3.16
N VAL A 11 5.14 -5.72 -3.68
CA VAL A 11 5.25 -7.04 -3.05
C VAL A 11 6.70 -7.52 -2.93
N CYS A 12 7.57 -7.19 -3.89
CA CYS A 12 8.99 -7.53 -3.82
C CYS A 12 9.75 -6.74 -2.73
N ASP A 13 9.36 -5.50 -2.45
CA ASP A 13 9.97 -4.71 -1.37
C ASP A 13 9.54 -5.27 -0.02
N LEU A 14 8.27 -5.65 0.11
CA LEU A 14 7.76 -6.34 1.29
C LEU A 14 8.49 -7.67 1.51
N ALA A 15 8.68 -8.48 0.47
CA ALA A 15 9.43 -9.73 0.56
C ALA A 15 10.90 -9.51 0.95
N SER A 16 11.56 -8.51 0.36
CA SER A 16 12.94 -8.14 0.69
C SER A 16 13.07 -7.67 2.14
N ALA A 17 12.06 -6.99 2.68
CA ALA A 17 12.02 -6.61 4.09
C ALA A 17 11.94 -7.83 5.02
N HIS A 18 11.20 -8.88 4.64
CA HIS A 18 11.15 -10.13 5.41
C HIS A 18 12.50 -10.87 5.40
N GLU A 19 13.21 -10.90 4.27
CA GLU A 19 14.57 -11.44 4.20
C GLU A 19 15.51 -10.70 5.15
N LYS A 20 15.47 -9.36 5.16
CA LYS A 20 16.26 -8.52 6.07
C LYS A 20 15.90 -8.75 7.53
N ALA A 21 14.62 -8.88 7.85
CA ALA A 21 14.15 -9.17 9.21
C ALA A 21 14.69 -10.53 9.70
N LEU A 22 14.68 -11.55 8.84
CA LEU A 22 15.25 -12.85 9.16
C LEU A 22 16.76 -12.78 9.38
N ALA A 23 17.48 -12.05 8.53
CA ALA A 23 18.92 -11.83 8.68
C ALA A 23 19.26 -11.12 10.00
N HIS A 24 18.47 -10.10 10.38
CA HIS A 24 18.62 -9.39 11.65
C HIS A 24 18.52 -10.33 12.86
N LEU A 25 17.45 -11.13 12.92
CA LEU A 25 17.25 -12.10 14.02
C LEU A 25 18.35 -13.16 14.05
N ARG A 26 18.77 -13.68 12.88
CA ARG A 26 19.88 -14.64 12.79
C ARG A 26 21.22 -14.04 13.21
N GLY A 27 21.39 -12.73 13.05
CA GLY A 27 22.56 -11.98 13.51
C GLY A 27 22.56 -11.69 15.01
N GLY A 28 21.58 -12.20 15.78
CA GLY A 28 21.43 -11.93 17.21
C GLY A 28 20.71 -10.62 17.53
N GLY A 29 20.02 -10.03 16.54
CA GLY A 29 19.17 -8.87 16.74
C GLY A 29 17.92 -9.19 17.57
N ASP A 30 17.38 -8.18 18.24
CA ASP A 30 16.21 -8.31 19.10
C ASP A 30 14.92 -8.54 18.30
N THR A 31 13.97 -9.22 18.93
CA THR A 31 12.59 -9.26 18.42
C THR A 31 12.01 -7.85 18.44
N THR A 32 11.57 -7.36 17.29
CA THR A 32 11.04 -6.01 17.13
C THR A 32 9.80 -5.98 16.24
N ALA A 33 9.01 -4.93 16.40
CA ALA A 33 7.86 -4.63 15.55
C ALA A 33 8.13 -3.31 14.81
N VAL A 34 8.06 -3.35 13.47
CA VAL A 34 8.30 -2.20 12.61
C VAL A 34 7.22 -2.11 11.54
N ASN A 35 6.88 -0.88 11.16
CA ASN A 35 6.00 -0.62 10.02
C ASN A 35 6.79 -0.75 8.71
N LEU A 36 6.15 -1.32 7.70
CA LEU A 36 6.68 -1.39 6.34
C LEU A 36 5.70 -0.68 5.40
N GLY A 37 6.17 0.40 4.78
CA GLY A 37 5.38 1.25 3.89
C GLY A 37 6.32 2.15 3.10
N THR A 38 5.74 2.91 2.17
CA THR A 38 6.47 3.93 1.41
C THR A 38 6.48 5.29 2.11
N GLY A 39 5.64 5.46 3.14
CA GLY A 39 5.41 6.74 3.82
C GLY A 39 4.63 7.73 2.95
N ARG A 40 4.11 7.28 1.80
CA ARG A 40 3.36 8.08 0.85
C ARG A 40 2.03 7.39 0.54
N GLY A 41 0.95 8.06 0.90
CA GLY A 41 -0.39 7.61 0.53
C GLY A 41 -0.72 7.87 -0.94
N PHE A 42 -1.53 6.98 -1.51
CA PHE A 42 -2.18 7.14 -2.81
C PHE A 42 -3.69 6.96 -2.66
N SER A 43 -4.45 7.81 -3.34
CA SER A 43 -5.91 7.70 -3.39
C SER A 43 -6.35 6.56 -4.31
N VAL A 44 -7.58 6.05 -4.11
CA VAL A 44 -8.19 5.08 -5.05
C VAL A 44 -8.23 5.63 -6.48
N LYS A 45 -8.52 6.93 -6.65
CA LYS A 45 -8.52 7.58 -7.96
C LYS A 45 -7.13 7.67 -8.58
N GLU A 46 -6.07 7.87 -7.80
CA GLU A 46 -4.70 7.86 -8.29
C GLU A 46 -4.29 6.46 -8.77
N ILE A 47 -4.67 5.42 -8.02
CA ILE A 47 -4.46 4.02 -8.42
C ILE A 47 -5.20 3.71 -9.72
N LEU A 48 -6.46 4.14 -9.84
CA LEU A 48 -7.24 3.97 -11.07
C LEU A 48 -6.54 4.61 -12.27
N ARG A 49 -6.12 5.88 -12.16
CA ARG A 49 -5.41 6.57 -13.24
C ARG A 49 -4.12 5.85 -13.62
N ALA A 50 -3.35 5.38 -12.64
CA ALA A 50 -2.14 4.63 -12.89
C ALA A 50 -2.44 3.32 -13.65
N ALA A 51 -3.50 2.60 -13.27
CA ALA A 51 -3.93 1.39 -13.96
C ALA A 51 -4.36 1.67 -15.41
N GLU A 52 -5.15 2.72 -15.66
CA GLU A 52 -5.55 3.12 -17.02
C GLU A 52 -4.33 3.53 -17.87
N GLN A 53 -3.37 4.25 -17.28
CA GLN A 53 -2.14 4.65 -17.97
C GLN A 53 -1.25 3.46 -18.35
N VAL A 54 -1.09 2.49 -17.44
CA VAL A 54 -0.26 1.30 -17.66
C VAL A 54 -0.92 0.34 -18.66
N THR A 55 -2.24 0.18 -18.58
CA THR A 55 -2.97 -0.77 -19.43
C THR A 55 -3.40 -0.18 -20.78
N GLY A 56 -3.52 1.14 -20.88
CA GLY A 56 -4.11 1.82 -22.04
C GLY A 56 -5.62 1.60 -22.17
N VAL A 57 -6.27 1.00 -21.16
CA VAL A 57 -7.69 0.65 -21.17
C VAL A 57 -8.44 1.57 -20.20
N SER A 58 -9.58 2.12 -20.65
CA SER A 58 -10.47 2.85 -19.74
C SER A 58 -11.19 1.88 -18.81
N ILE A 59 -11.17 2.17 -17.51
CA ILE A 59 -11.75 1.32 -16.49
C ILE A 59 -13.09 1.92 -16.06
N PRO A 60 -14.23 1.21 -16.24
CA PRO A 60 -15.53 1.71 -15.80
C PRO A 60 -15.60 1.77 -14.27
N VAL A 61 -16.12 2.89 -13.74
CA VAL A 61 -16.19 3.16 -12.29
C VAL A 61 -17.62 3.42 -11.85
N THR A 62 -18.02 2.74 -10.77
CA THR A 62 -19.28 3.02 -10.06
C THR A 62 -18.96 3.39 -8.61
N TYR A 63 -19.39 4.58 -8.17
CA TYR A 63 -19.20 5.02 -6.79
C TYR A 63 -20.25 4.39 -5.87
N GLY A 64 -19.79 3.83 -4.75
CA GLY A 64 -20.63 3.28 -3.70
C GLY A 64 -20.53 4.06 -2.38
N PRO A 65 -21.36 3.72 -1.38
CA PRO A 65 -21.24 4.30 -0.04
C PRO A 65 -19.89 3.94 0.59
N ARG A 66 -19.44 4.75 1.56
CA ARG A 66 -18.22 4.46 2.32
C ARG A 66 -18.37 3.14 3.08
N ARG A 67 -17.29 2.35 3.13
CA ARG A 67 -17.24 1.13 3.94
C ARG A 67 -17.18 1.50 5.43
N ALA A 68 -18.09 0.95 6.23
CA ALA A 68 -18.07 1.17 7.66
C ALA A 68 -16.75 0.68 8.28
N GLY A 69 -16.17 1.49 9.16
CA GLY A 69 -14.87 1.22 9.78
C GLY A 69 -13.65 1.54 8.91
N ASP A 70 -13.84 2.03 7.68
CA ASP A 70 -12.75 2.39 6.78
C ASP A 70 -12.39 3.88 6.92
N PRO A 71 -11.23 4.23 7.51
CA PRO A 71 -10.82 5.62 7.65
C PRO A 71 -10.46 6.24 6.30
N ALA A 72 -10.57 7.57 6.23
CA ALA A 72 -10.28 8.31 5.00
C ALA A 72 -8.82 8.15 4.53
N GLU A 73 -7.88 8.04 5.48
CA GLU A 73 -6.45 7.97 5.22
C GLU A 73 -5.78 6.97 6.16
N LEU A 74 -4.87 6.16 5.61
CA LEU A 74 -3.96 5.26 6.33
C LEU A 74 -2.59 5.34 5.64
N VAL A 75 -1.63 5.97 6.33
CA VAL A 75 -0.23 6.13 5.92
C VAL A 75 0.64 5.85 7.14
#